data_AF-A0A1B6EPW2-F1
#
_entry.id   AF-A0A1B6EPW2-F1
#
_cell.length_a   1.000
_cell.length_b   1.000
_cell.length_c   1.000
_cell.angle_alpha   90.00
_cell.angle_beta   90.00
_cell.angle_gamma   90.00
#
_symmetry.space_group_name_H-M   'P 1'
#
loop_
_entity.id
_entity.type
_entity.pdbx_description
1 polymer ?
#
loop_
_entity_poly.entity_id
_entity_poly.type
_entity_poly.pdbx_seq_one_letter_code
_entity_poly.pdbx_strand_id
1 'polypeptide(L)'
;VLLDTEDGQAYLWRGAQALPHTHAVALSAVEKLKERLPAEAGLEDFEEIDIEEISEGEEPKVFFEALGGHNRQLYVSLSKSEVPATHTPRLFRLTSVSGVFQATPVTPVCHHFPSLVSPFPYTQQELYSARQPALFLLDAGDRLWLWQGWWADERERSEDEEVVGWTGVGEVRWQAERRAAMRTTLE
;
A
#
# COMPACT_ATOMS: atom_id res chain seq x y z
N VAL A 1 -1.85 -13.24 7.09
CA VAL A 1 -1.85 -14.70 7.32
C VAL A 1 -0.59 -15.24 6.69
N LEU A 2 0.20 -15.99 7.45
CA LEU A 2 1.30 -16.79 6.94
C LEU A 2 0.85 -18.25 6.99
N LEU A 3 1.03 -19.00 5.91
CA LEU A 3 0.70 -20.42 5.85
C LEU A 3 2.00 -21.21 5.78
N ASP A 4 2.14 -22.15 6.71
CA ASP A 4 3.15 -23.18 6.70
C ASP A 4 2.55 -24.42 6.04
N THR A 5 2.96 -24.64 4.80
CA THR A 5 2.50 -25.78 3.97
C THR A 5 3.28 -27.05 4.25
N GLU A 6 4.34 -27.01 5.06
CA GLU A 6 5.11 -28.20 5.44
C GLU A 6 4.53 -28.84 6.70
N ASP A 7 4.15 -28.02 7.69
CA ASP A 7 3.63 -28.49 8.98
C ASP A 7 2.11 -28.35 9.14
N GLY A 8 1.40 -27.77 8.16
CA GLY A 8 -0.05 -27.61 8.22
C GLY A 8 -0.48 -26.59 9.28
N GLN A 9 0.27 -25.49 9.40
CA GLN A 9 0.04 -24.46 10.41
C GLN A 9 -0.24 -23.11 9.75
N ALA A 10 -1.30 -22.43 10.17
CA ALA A 10 -1.59 -21.06 9.77
C ALA A 10 -1.28 -20.09 10.92
N TYR A 11 -0.56 -19.02 10.63
CA TYR A 11 -0.30 -17.93 11.57
C TYR A 11 -1.11 -16.69 11.19
N LEU A 12 -2.03 -16.30 12.06
CA LEU A 12 -2.79 -15.07 11.94
C LEU A 12 -2.05 -13.94 12.68
N TRP A 13 -1.20 -13.22 11.94
CA TRP A 13 -0.45 -12.08 12.48
C TRP A 13 -1.32 -10.82 12.61
N ARG A 14 -1.37 -10.26 13.82
CA ARG A 14 -2.10 -9.05 14.17
C ARG A 14 -1.13 -7.90 14.48
N GLY A 15 -1.10 -6.92 13.58
CA GLY A 15 -0.37 -5.66 13.79
C GLY A 15 -0.88 -4.88 15.01
N ALA A 16 -0.02 -4.09 15.63
CA ALA A 16 -0.28 -3.37 16.88
C ALA A 16 -1.47 -2.40 16.82
N GLN A 17 -1.75 -1.85 15.64
CA GLN A 17 -2.91 -0.98 15.40
C GLN A 17 -3.88 -1.56 14.35
N ALA A 18 -3.90 -2.89 14.18
CA ALA A 18 -4.83 -3.53 13.26
C ALA A 18 -6.28 -3.25 13.67
N LEU A 19 -7.09 -2.83 12.70
CA LEU A 19 -8.50 -2.49 12.95
C LEU A 19 -9.33 -3.76 13.20
N PRO A 20 -10.35 -3.71 14.09
CA PRO A 20 -11.15 -4.89 14.43
C PRO A 20 -11.79 -5.58 13.22
N HIS A 21 -12.28 -4.81 12.25
CA HIS A 21 -12.90 -5.37 11.06
C HIS A 21 -11.87 -5.98 10.09
N THR A 22 -10.66 -5.43 9.99
CA THR A 22 -9.56 -6.04 9.22
C THR A 22 -9.15 -7.38 9.83
N HIS A 23 -9.07 -7.44 11.16
CA HIS A 23 -8.83 -8.69 11.88
C HIS A 23 -9.94 -9.71 11.62
N ALA A 24 -11.21 -9.30 11.71
CA ALA A 24 -12.35 -10.19 11.45
C ALA A 24 -12.34 -10.77 10.02
N VAL A 25 -11.97 -9.96 9.01
CA VAL A 25 -11.81 -10.44 7.63
C VAL A 25 -10.66 -11.44 7.52
N ALA A 26 -9.51 -11.16 8.15
CA ALA A 26 -8.36 -12.06 8.13
C ALA A 26 -8.65 -13.39 8.85
N LEU A 27 -9.33 -13.35 10.00
CA LEU A 27 -9.80 -14.53 10.72
C LEU A 27 -10.77 -15.35 9.85
N SER A 28 -11.78 -14.70 9.25
CA SER A 28 -12.71 -15.39 8.34
C SER A 28 -12.01 -16.01 7.13
N ALA A 29 -10.93 -15.40 6.63
CA ALA A 29 -10.16 -15.95 5.53
C ALA A 29 -9.38 -17.19 5.95
N VAL A 30 -8.71 -17.20 7.11
CA VAL A 30 -7.96 -18.36 7.59
C VAL A 30 -8.87 -19.51 8.04
N GLU A 31 -10.03 -19.22 8.63
CA GLU A 31 -11.04 -20.25 8.93
C GLU A 31 -11.54 -20.94 7.65
N LYS A 32 -11.77 -20.17 6.57
CA LYS A 32 -12.12 -20.76 5.27
C LYS A 32 -11.01 -21.61 4.66
N LEU A 33 -9.75 -21.31 4.94
CA LEU A 33 -8.62 -22.15 4.54
C LEU A 33 -8.63 -23.47 5.32
N LYS A 34 -8.85 -23.38 6.65
CA LYS A 34 -8.98 -24.56 7.52
C LYS A 34 -10.16 -25.45 7.15
N GLU A 35 -11.30 -24.87 6.76
CA GLU A 35 -12.48 -25.62 6.31
C GLU A 35 -12.31 -26.31 4.95
N ARG A 36 -11.55 -25.70 4.03
CA ARG A 36 -11.52 -26.13 2.61
C ARG A 36 -10.27 -26.89 2.21
N LEU A 37 -9.15 -26.65 2.89
CA LEU A 37 -7.84 -27.23 2.58
C LEU A 37 -7.52 -27.20 1.07
N PRO A 38 -7.53 -26.01 0.45
CA PRO A 38 -7.40 -25.88 -1.00
C PRO A 38 -6.03 -26.33 -1.51
N ALA A 39 -6.03 -27.11 -2.60
CA ALA A 39 -4.81 -27.58 -3.25
C ALA A 39 -3.96 -26.44 -3.82
N GLU A 40 -4.59 -25.36 -4.30
CA GLU A 40 -3.87 -24.18 -4.78
C GLU A 40 -3.08 -23.45 -3.68
N ALA A 41 -3.35 -23.75 -2.41
CA ALA A 41 -2.59 -23.27 -1.26
C ALA A 41 -1.61 -24.30 -0.70
N GLY A 42 -1.47 -25.48 -1.32
CA GLY A 42 -0.58 -26.55 -0.85
C GLY A 42 -1.09 -27.26 0.41
N LEU A 43 -2.42 -27.34 0.58
CA LEU A 43 -3.05 -27.90 1.79
C LEU A 43 -3.76 -29.24 1.55
N GLU A 44 -3.71 -29.78 0.35
CA GLU A 44 -4.48 -30.96 -0.08
C GLU A 44 -4.12 -32.26 0.65
N ASP A 45 -2.89 -32.36 1.17
CA ASP A 45 -2.37 -33.55 1.85
C ASP A 45 -2.65 -33.52 3.36
N PHE A 46 -3.21 -32.43 3.89
CA PHE A 46 -3.56 -32.29 5.30
C PHE A 46 -5.01 -32.71 5.55
N GLU A 47 -5.27 -33.36 6.69
CA GLU A 47 -6.65 -33.64 7.14
C GLU A 47 -7.25 -32.44 7.90
N GLU A 48 -6.41 -31.69 8.60
CA GLU A 48 -6.73 -30.47 9.34
C GLU A 48 -5.48 -29.58 9.42
N ILE A 49 -5.69 -28.27 9.53
CA ILE A 49 -4.63 -27.31 9.87
C ILE A 49 -4.96 -26.58 11.16
N ASP A 50 -3.92 -26.18 11.90
CA ASP A 50 -4.07 -25.36 13.09
C ASP A 50 -3.94 -23.86 12.78
N ILE A 51 -4.55 -23.04 13.63
CA ILE A 51 -4.51 -21.57 13.52
C ILE A 51 -3.90 -21.02 14.80
N GLU A 52 -2.77 -20.34 14.67
CA GLU A 52 -2.11 -19.63 15.75
C GLU A 52 -2.25 -18.13 15.54
N GLU A 53 -2.95 -17.44 16.45
CA GLU A 53 -2.97 -15.99 16.47
C GLU A 53 -1.70 -15.46 17.13
N ILE A 54 -1.00 -14.57 16.43
CA ILE A 54 0.24 -13.95 16.92
C ILE A 54 0.10 -12.43 16.88
N SER A 55 0.54 -11.78 17.95
CA SER A 55 0.57 -10.32 18.03
C SER A 55 1.93 -9.78 17.56
N GLU A 56 1.91 -8.60 16.93
CA GLU A 56 3.14 -7.89 16.60
C GLU A 56 4.04 -7.71 17.83
N GLY A 57 5.28 -8.19 17.73
CA GLY A 57 6.25 -8.19 18.82
C GLY A 57 6.36 -9.49 19.61
N GLU A 58 5.34 -10.34 19.56
CA GLU A 58 5.26 -11.64 20.29
C GLU A 58 5.45 -12.84 19.35
N GLU A 59 5.98 -12.62 18.14
CA GLU A 59 6.06 -13.68 17.13
C GLU A 59 7.09 -14.75 17.50
N PRO A 60 6.78 -16.05 17.31
CA PRO A 60 7.72 -17.13 17.58
C PRO A 60 8.88 -17.13 16.58
N LYS A 61 9.98 -17.82 16.90
CA LYS A 61 11.16 -17.87 16.01
C LYS A 61 10.85 -18.48 14.65
N VAL A 62 10.06 -19.56 14.63
CA VAL A 62 9.65 -20.27 13.41
C VAL A 62 8.94 -19.34 12.42
N PHE A 63 8.14 -18.38 12.92
CA PHE A 63 7.47 -17.39 12.08
C PHE A 63 8.47 -16.54 11.28
N PHE A 64 9.58 -16.11 11.90
CA PHE A 64 10.60 -15.34 11.20
C PHE A 64 11.48 -16.21 10.30
N GLU A 65 11.75 -17.45 10.68
CA GLU A 65 12.50 -18.39 9.84
C GLU A 65 11.79 -18.64 8.51
N ALA A 66 10.46 -18.81 8.54
CA ALA A 66 9.62 -18.94 7.35
C ALA A 66 9.64 -17.68 6.44
N LEU A 67 9.86 -16.49 7.01
CA LEU A 67 9.97 -15.23 6.26
C LEU A 67 11.39 -14.93 5.74
N GLY A 68 12.34 -15.87 5.90
CA GLY A 68 13.73 -15.69 5.49
C GLY A 68 14.59 -14.93 6.51
N GLY A 69 14.12 -14.81 7.75
CA GLY A 69 14.88 -14.30 8.89
C GLY A 69 14.20 -13.16 9.65
N HIS A 70 14.81 -12.78 10.78
CA HIS A 70 14.32 -11.73 11.66
C HIS A 70 14.94 -10.37 11.32
N ASN A 71 14.23 -9.54 10.55
CA ASN A 71 14.60 -8.14 10.39
C ASN A 71 13.38 -7.21 10.53
N ARG A 72 13.16 -6.73 11.76
CA ARG A 72 12.09 -5.76 12.09
C ARG A 72 12.28 -4.38 11.45
N GLN A 73 13.37 -4.14 10.74
CA GLN A 73 13.56 -2.92 9.93
C GLN A 73 12.96 -3.05 8.52
N LEU A 74 12.53 -4.24 8.10
CA LEU A 74 11.93 -4.46 6.78
C LEU A 74 10.49 -3.95 6.67
N TYR A 75 9.82 -3.68 7.80
CA TYR A 75 8.49 -3.13 7.83
C TYR A 75 8.38 -1.98 8.82
N VAL A 76 7.41 -1.10 8.59
CA VAL A 76 7.12 0.01 9.50
C VAL A 76 6.18 -0.47 10.60
N SER A 77 6.72 -0.59 11.82
CA SER A 77 5.94 -0.93 13.01
C SER A 77 5.20 0.28 13.55
N LEU A 78 3.92 0.12 13.89
CA LEU A 78 3.10 1.12 14.57
C LEU A 78 2.99 0.88 16.08
N SER A 79 3.74 -0.09 16.63
CA SER A 79 3.72 -0.45 18.06
C SER A 79 4.06 0.71 19.01
N LYS A 80 4.87 1.67 18.54
CA LYS A 80 5.26 2.89 19.27
C LYS A 80 4.46 4.12 18.87
N SER A 81 3.50 4.00 17.96
CA SER A 81 2.68 5.13 17.55
C SER A 81 1.64 5.43 18.62
N GLU A 82 1.64 6.66 19.11
CA GLU A 82 0.59 7.18 20.01
C GLU A 82 -0.65 7.63 19.24
N VAL A 83 -0.53 7.80 17.92
CA VAL A 83 -1.64 8.21 17.05
C VAL A 83 -2.42 6.96 16.63
N PRO A 84 -3.72 6.87 16.94
CA PRO A 84 -4.55 5.76 16.49
C PRO A 84 -4.74 5.74 14.96
N ALA A 85 -4.73 4.56 14.36
CA ALA A 85 -5.03 4.35 12.94
C ALA A 85 -6.53 4.53 12.59
N THR A 86 -7.12 5.67 12.95
CA THR A 86 -8.54 5.98 12.74
C THR A 86 -8.81 6.83 11.49
N HIS A 87 -7.78 7.19 10.75
CA HIS A 87 -7.88 7.98 9.52
C HIS A 87 -7.78 7.07 8.29
N THR A 88 -8.66 7.29 7.31
CA THR A 88 -8.54 6.68 5.99
C THR A 88 -7.69 7.60 5.12
N PRO A 89 -6.50 7.19 4.65
CA PRO A 89 -5.67 8.04 3.82
C PRO A 89 -6.41 8.54 2.57
N ARG A 90 -6.09 9.75 2.13
CA ARG A 90 -6.68 10.38 0.94
C ARG A 90 -5.61 10.68 -0.09
N LEU A 91 -5.81 10.24 -1.31
CA LEU A 91 -4.87 10.42 -2.40
C LEU A 91 -5.37 11.47 -3.37
N PHE A 92 -4.49 12.38 -3.79
CA PHE A 92 -4.78 13.43 -4.75
C PHE A 92 -3.74 13.39 -5.87
N ARG A 93 -4.19 13.43 -7.12
CA ARG A 93 -3.32 13.67 -8.27
C ARG A 93 -3.12 15.17 -8.43
N LEU A 94 -1.86 15.58 -8.50
CA LEU A 94 -1.48 16.98 -8.68
C LEU A 94 -1.07 17.22 -10.13
N THR A 95 -1.63 18.24 -10.78
CA THR A 95 -1.28 18.59 -12.16
C THR A 95 -1.61 20.04 -12.49
N SER A 96 -0.88 20.63 -13.43
CA SER A 96 -1.12 21.93 -14.05
C SER A 96 -1.38 21.84 -15.55
N VAL A 97 -1.71 20.65 -16.09
CA VAL A 97 -1.93 20.46 -17.53
C VAL A 97 -3.08 21.32 -18.07
N SER A 98 -4.06 21.66 -17.24
CA SER A 98 -5.16 22.58 -17.57
C SER A 98 -4.76 24.07 -17.54
N GLY A 99 -3.48 24.39 -17.28
CA GLY A 99 -2.99 25.77 -17.12
C GLY A 99 -3.09 26.31 -15.69
N VAL A 100 -3.80 25.61 -14.79
CA VAL A 100 -3.89 25.93 -13.36
C VAL A 100 -3.47 24.71 -12.56
N PHE A 101 -2.62 24.91 -11.55
CA PHE A 101 -2.22 23.83 -10.64
C PHE A 101 -3.41 23.41 -9.77
N GLN A 102 -3.79 22.14 -9.84
CA GLN A 102 -4.94 21.58 -9.15
C GLN A 102 -4.63 20.22 -8.52
N ALA A 103 -5.36 19.93 -7.45
CA ALA A 103 -5.34 18.64 -6.76
C ALA A 103 -6.68 17.92 -6.99
N THR A 104 -6.66 16.84 -7.77
CA THR A 104 -7.86 16.04 -8.07
C THR A 104 -7.87 14.80 -7.17
N PRO A 105 -8.92 14.57 -6.36
CA PRO A 105 -8.98 13.39 -5.49
C PRO A 105 -9.07 12.10 -6.32
N VAL A 106 -8.39 11.06 -5.85
CA VAL A 106 -8.51 9.69 -6.37
C VAL A 106 -9.56 8.96 -5.53
N THR A 107 -10.54 8.34 -6.21
CA THR A 107 -11.61 7.59 -5.55
C THR A 107 -11.06 6.28 -5.00
N PRO A 108 -11.18 6.00 -3.69
CA PRO A 108 -10.67 4.77 -3.11
C PRO A 108 -11.54 3.56 -3.46
N VAL A 109 -10.95 2.36 -3.45
CA VAL A 109 -11.68 1.10 -3.71
C VAL A 109 -12.80 0.89 -2.69
N CYS A 110 -12.58 1.30 -1.45
CA CYS A 110 -13.53 1.17 -0.34
C CYS A 110 -14.59 2.29 -0.26
N HIS A 111 -14.76 3.13 -1.28
CA HIS A 111 -15.66 4.30 -1.23
C HIS A 111 -17.13 3.98 -0.89
N HIS A 112 -17.59 2.75 -1.12
CA HIS A 112 -18.93 2.28 -0.76
C HIS A 112 -19.14 2.07 0.76
N PHE A 113 -18.08 2.11 1.57
CA PHE A 113 -18.13 1.89 3.02
C PHE A 113 -17.59 3.11 3.81
N PRO A 114 -18.23 4.29 3.70
CA PRO A 114 -17.67 5.54 4.23
C PRO A 114 -17.58 5.60 5.76
N SER A 115 -18.29 4.72 6.47
CA SER A 115 -18.24 4.61 7.94
C SER A 115 -17.10 3.73 8.46
N LEU A 116 -16.41 3.00 7.58
CA LEU A 116 -15.30 2.13 7.94
C LEU A 116 -13.98 2.79 7.58
N VAL A 117 -13.07 2.82 8.56
CA VAL A 117 -11.70 3.27 8.34
C VAL A 117 -10.98 2.22 7.50
N SER A 118 -10.28 2.66 6.45
CA SER A 118 -9.48 1.79 5.59
C SER A 118 -8.02 2.25 5.61
N PRO A 119 -7.09 1.49 6.22
CA PRO A 119 -5.68 1.86 6.26
C PRO A 119 -4.99 1.82 4.88
N PHE A 120 -5.51 0.99 3.96
CA PHE A 120 -4.96 0.79 2.62
C PHE A 120 -6.04 0.98 1.54
N PRO A 121 -6.52 2.22 1.33
CA PRO A 121 -7.65 2.48 0.43
C PRO A 121 -7.28 2.52 -1.06
N TYR A 122 -5.97 2.49 -1.37
CA TYR A 122 -5.39 2.67 -2.69
C TYR A 122 -4.39 1.56 -3.01
N THR A 123 -4.18 1.30 -4.30
CA THR A 123 -3.19 0.33 -4.81
C THR A 123 -2.01 1.04 -5.45
N GLN A 124 -0.87 0.35 -5.55
CA GLN A 124 0.28 0.89 -6.29
C GLN A 124 -0.08 1.21 -7.74
N GLN A 125 -0.94 0.40 -8.37
CA GLN A 125 -1.36 0.58 -9.76
C GLN A 125 -1.99 1.95 -10.02
N GLU A 126 -2.67 2.56 -9.05
CA GLU A 126 -3.27 3.89 -9.21
C GLU A 126 -2.19 4.96 -9.44
N LEU A 127 -1.04 4.88 -8.77
CA LEU A 127 0.09 5.80 -8.99
C LEU A 127 0.71 5.62 -10.39
N TYR A 128 0.79 4.37 -10.86
CA TYR A 128 1.45 4.00 -12.13
C TYR A 128 0.54 4.12 -13.35
N SER A 129 -0.79 4.12 -13.16
CA SER A 129 -1.78 4.29 -14.23
C SER A 129 -1.85 5.72 -14.79
N ALA A 130 -1.32 6.71 -14.07
CA ALA A 130 -1.18 8.06 -14.58
C ALA A 130 -0.04 8.16 -15.59
N ARG A 131 -0.19 9.02 -16.60
CA ARG A 131 0.89 9.36 -17.53
C ARG A 131 2.06 9.95 -16.76
N GLN A 132 3.26 9.40 -16.97
CA GLN A 132 4.45 9.77 -16.24
C GLN A 132 5.24 10.92 -16.89
N PRO A 133 5.94 11.73 -16.07
CA PRO A 133 5.91 11.66 -14.61
C PRO A 133 4.55 12.15 -14.06
N ALA A 134 4.19 11.67 -12.88
CA ALA A 134 3.01 12.13 -12.17
C ALA A 134 3.35 12.56 -10.75
N LEU A 135 2.55 13.47 -10.20
CA LEU A 135 2.65 13.88 -8.80
C LEU A 135 1.39 13.44 -8.08
N PHE A 136 1.58 12.83 -6.92
CA PHE A 136 0.49 12.45 -6.04
C PHE A 136 0.78 12.89 -4.61
N LEU A 137 -0.24 13.43 -3.96
CA LEU A 137 -0.22 13.75 -2.53
C LEU A 137 -1.06 12.71 -1.80
N LEU A 138 -0.45 12.00 -0.85
CA LEU A 138 -1.13 11.12 0.07
C LEU A 138 -1.23 11.83 1.43
N ASP A 139 -2.45 12.15 1.82
CA ASP A 139 -2.80 12.63 3.15
C ASP A 139 -3.09 11.44 4.07
N ALA A 140 -2.14 11.12 4.95
CA ALA A 140 -2.24 10.05 5.92
C ALA A 140 -2.74 10.54 7.31
N GLY A 141 -3.23 11.78 7.41
CA GLY A 141 -3.73 12.38 8.64
C GLY A 141 -2.63 13.11 9.40
N ASP A 142 -1.77 12.37 10.12
CA ASP A 142 -0.64 12.97 10.86
C ASP A 142 0.54 13.38 9.96
N ARG A 143 0.56 12.86 8.74
CA ARG A 143 1.66 13.03 7.77
C ARG A 143 1.12 13.23 6.37
N LEU A 144 1.84 14.05 5.61
CA LEU A 144 1.67 14.19 4.17
C LEU A 144 2.85 13.53 3.45
N TRP A 145 2.55 12.78 2.39
CA TRP A 145 3.56 12.19 1.52
C TRP A 145 3.37 12.70 0.10
N LEU A 146 4.44 13.27 -0.47
CA LEU A 146 4.47 13.63 -1.88
C LEU A 146 5.20 12.56 -2.67
N TRP A 147 4.45 11.80 -3.46
CA TRP A 147 5.01 10.83 -4.40
C TRP A 147 5.31 11.51 -5.74
N GLN A 148 6.49 11.20 -6.29
CA GLN A 148 6.96 11.70 -7.57
C GLN A 148 7.24 10.51 -8.47
N GLY A 149 6.53 10.48 -9.58
CA GLY A 149 6.68 9.45 -10.60
C GLY A 149 7.99 9.55 -11.34
N TRP A 150 8.35 8.46 -12.02
CA TRP A 150 9.60 8.37 -12.73
C TRP A 150 9.61 9.29 -13.95
N TRP A 151 10.80 9.78 -14.26
CA TRP A 151 11.12 10.44 -15.51
C TRP A 151 12.06 9.48 -16.24
N ALA A 152 11.60 8.86 -17.33
CA ALA A 152 12.43 7.99 -18.15
C ALA A 152 13.75 8.68 -18.56
N ASP A 153 14.85 7.93 -18.61
CA ASP A 153 16.09 8.47 -19.14
C ASP A 153 16.02 8.53 -20.67
N GLU A 154 16.83 9.38 -21.29
CA GLU A 154 16.92 9.55 -22.76
C GLU A 154 17.16 8.25 -23.56
N ARG A 155 17.53 7.15 -22.89
CA ARG A 155 17.89 5.85 -23.47
C ARG A 155 16.72 4.87 -23.58
N GLU A 156 15.60 5.14 -22.90
CA GLU A 156 14.40 4.28 -22.90
C GLU A 156 13.28 4.83 -23.82
N ARG A 157 13.68 5.60 -24.83
CA ARG A 157 12.79 6.19 -25.84
C ARG A 157 12.17 5.09 -26.71
N SER A 158 10.87 4.86 -26.59
CA SER A 158 10.08 4.19 -27.62
C SER A 158 9.58 5.25 -28.62
N GLU A 159 9.53 4.91 -29.91
CA GLU A 159 9.14 5.85 -30.99
C GLU A 159 7.66 6.27 -30.92
N ASP A 160 6.86 5.58 -30.10
CA ASP A 160 5.40 5.74 -29.99
C ASP A 160 4.94 6.56 -28.77
N GLU A 161 5.83 6.92 -27.84
CA GLU A 161 5.47 7.75 -26.68
C GLU A 161 5.50 9.25 -27.03
N GLU A 162 4.31 9.85 -27.15
CA GLU A 162 4.13 11.26 -27.49
C GLU A 162 5.09 12.20 -26.72
N VAL A 163 5.83 12.98 -27.50
CA VAL A 163 6.93 13.92 -27.19
C VAL A 163 6.57 15.09 -26.23
N VAL A 164 5.34 15.15 -25.71
CA VAL A 164 4.79 16.34 -25.04
C VAL A 164 5.42 16.67 -23.66
N GLY A 165 6.16 15.74 -23.07
CA GLY A 165 6.92 15.94 -21.81
C GLY A 165 8.42 16.16 -22.01
N TRP A 166 8.95 15.82 -23.18
CA TRP A 166 10.38 15.54 -23.39
C TRP A 166 11.15 16.68 -24.08
N THR A 167 10.51 17.84 -24.23
CA THR A 167 11.15 19.07 -24.69
C THR A 167 11.65 19.87 -23.48
N GLY A 168 12.62 20.78 -23.65
CA GLY A 168 13.07 21.66 -22.56
C GLY A 168 11.94 22.47 -21.90
N VAL A 169 10.84 22.70 -22.62
CA VAL A 169 9.61 23.31 -22.08
C VAL A 169 8.85 22.35 -21.15
N GLY A 170 8.81 21.06 -21.49
CA GLY A 170 8.22 20.01 -20.65
C GLY A 170 8.98 19.85 -19.32
N GLU A 171 10.31 19.92 -19.36
CA GLU A 171 11.14 19.88 -18.15
C GLU A 171 10.91 21.10 -17.25
N VAL A 172 10.86 22.32 -17.81
CA VAL A 172 10.57 23.54 -17.04
C VAL A 172 9.17 23.47 -16.40
N ARG A 173 8.16 22.99 -17.16
CA ARG A 173 6.80 22.78 -16.64
C ARG A 173 6.79 21.78 -15.49
N TRP A 174 7.48 20.65 -15.65
CA TRP A 174 7.60 19.63 -14.61
C TRP A 174 8.24 20.18 -13.33
N GLN A 175 9.35 20.92 -13.42
CA GLN A 175 9.97 21.53 -12.24
C GLN A 175 9.07 22.58 -11.57
N ALA A 176 8.27 23.32 -12.36
CA ALA A 176 7.28 24.24 -11.82
C ALA A 176 6.15 23.52 -11.07
N GLU A 177 5.61 22.43 -11.63
CA GLU A 177 4.61 21.57 -10.97
C GLU A 177 5.16 20.97 -9.67
N ARG A 178 6.40 20.46 -9.67
CA ARG A 178 7.06 19.93 -8.45
C ARG A 178 7.17 20.99 -7.36
N ARG A 179 7.57 22.22 -7.72
CA ARG A 179 7.65 23.32 -6.75
C ARG A 179 6.29 23.70 -6.18
N ALA A 180 5.26 23.76 -7.03
CA ALA A 180 3.90 24.02 -6.59
C ALA A 180 3.40 22.92 -5.63
N ALA A 181 3.63 21.64 -5.97
CA ALA A 181 3.28 20.52 -5.12
C ALA A 181 3.98 20.54 -3.76
N MET A 182 5.29 20.78 -3.74
CA MET A 182 6.04 20.92 -2.48
C MET A 182 5.49 22.05 -1.62
N ARG A 183 5.15 23.18 -2.22
CA ARG A 183 4.56 24.31 -1.51
C ARG A 183 3.21 23.94 -0.88
N THR A 184 2.36 23.21 -1.60
CA THR A 184 1.08 22.71 -1.07
C THR A 184 1.25 21.78 0.14
N THR A 185 2.39 21.10 0.29
CA THR A 185 2.63 20.23 1.46
C THR A 185 3.08 20.97 2.73
N LEU A 186 3.46 22.26 2.61
CA LEU A 186 4.02 23.05 3.71
C LEU A 186 3.05 24.09 4.29
N GLU A 187 2.03 24.47 3.52
CA GLU A 187 1.01 25.47 3.88
C GLU A 187 -0.21 24.78 4.52
#